data_AF-A0A1S3DFC9-F1
#
_entry.id   AF-A0A1S3DFC9-F1
#
_cell.length_a   1.000
_cell.length_b   1.000
_cell.length_c   1.000
_cell.angle_alpha   90.00
_cell.angle_beta   90.00
_cell.angle_gamma   90.00
#
_symmetry.space_group_name_H-M   'P 1'
#
loop_
_entity.id
_entity.type
_entity.pdbx_description
1 polymer ?
#
loop_
_entity_poly.entity_id
_entity_poly.type
_entity_poly.pdbx_seq_one_letter_code
_entity_poly.pdbx_strand_id
1 'polypeptide(L)'
;MLWVQLNDLPTETQVFNISSNEVEAITWGEIISRGKQLIYQYPLEAGLWYPNGQIRSNRFWHYFFVIFTQILPAYLVDFIMVLIRQKTFLVRVQNRIWLGMHLLEYFTTRNWDFKNKRLLALHDNISEKDKQTFYIANIDVNIDDYLKTIILGARQYCLKEPLTTLPKARRQIKL
;
A
#
# COMPACT_ATOMS: atom_id res chain seq x y z
N MET A 1 -30.32 -6.61 -21.34
CA MET A 1 -30.88 -5.42 -22.02
C MET A 1 -31.55 -4.60 -20.93
N LEU A 2 -30.86 -3.58 -20.42
CA LEU A 2 -31.27 -2.76 -19.28
C LEU A 2 -32.35 -1.75 -19.72
N TRP A 3 -33.60 -2.19 -19.79
CA TRP A 3 -34.77 -1.30 -19.80
C TRP A 3 -35.40 -1.37 -18.41
N VAL A 4 -34.86 -0.61 -17.46
CA VAL A 4 -35.65 -0.24 -16.28
C VAL A 4 -36.77 0.64 -16.82
N GLN A 5 -38.02 0.20 -16.64
CA GLN A 5 -39.20 0.95 -17.06
C GLN A 5 -39.16 2.34 -16.43
N LEU A 6 -39.33 3.38 -17.25
CA LEU A 6 -39.28 4.80 -16.87
C LEU A 6 -40.28 5.20 -15.74
N ASN A 7 -41.17 4.29 -15.33
CA ASN A 7 -42.18 4.52 -14.30
C ASN A 7 -41.73 4.14 -12.87
N ASP A 8 -40.62 3.43 -12.70
CA ASP A 8 -40.08 3.03 -11.38
C ASP A 8 -38.80 3.80 -11.00
N LEU A 9 -38.56 4.93 -11.65
CA LEU A 9 -37.39 5.75 -11.34
C LEU A 9 -37.53 6.32 -9.92
N PRO A 10 -36.55 6.07 -9.04
CA PRO A 10 -36.58 6.60 -7.68
C PRO A 10 -36.62 8.13 -7.72
N THR A 11 -37.41 8.71 -6.82
CA THR A 11 -37.61 10.16 -6.72
C THR A 11 -36.31 10.91 -6.38
N GLU A 12 -35.33 10.20 -5.82
CA GLU A 12 -34.00 10.73 -5.50
C GLU A 12 -32.91 10.05 -6.34
N THR A 13 -31.88 10.82 -6.69
CA THR A 13 -30.68 10.32 -7.38
C THR A 13 -30.03 9.19 -6.58
N GLN A 14 -29.92 8.02 -7.21
CA GLN A 14 -29.21 6.90 -6.61
C GLN A 14 -27.70 7.10 -6.70
N VAL A 15 -27.05 7.25 -5.55
CA VAL A 15 -25.60 7.24 -5.42
C VAL A 15 -25.12 5.84 -5.05
N PHE A 16 -24.16 5.33 -5.81
CA PHE A 16 -23.49 4.05 -5.59
C PHE A 16 -22.02 4.30 -5.29
N ASN A 17 -21.60 4.03 -4.05
CA ASN A 17 -20.20 4.18 -3.65
C ASN A 17 -19.43 2.88 -3.87
N ILE A 18 -18.35 2.96 -4.63
CA ILE A 18 -17.40 1.86 -4.82
C ILE A 18 -16.37 1.90 -3.70
N SER A 19 -16.50 0.98 -2.74
CA SER A 19 -15.63 0.87 -1.57
C SER A 19 -15.58 -0.59 -1.07
N SER A 20 -14.48 -0.96 -0.43
CA SER A 20 -14.27 -2.29 0.17
C SER A 20 -14.73 -2.40 1.62
N ASN A 21 -15.27 -1.32 2.20
CA ASN A 21 -15.57 -1.22 3.64
C ASN A 21 -16.52 -2.33 4.17
N GLU A 22 -17.65 -2.60 3.48
CA GLU A 22 -18.55 -3.71 3.84
C GLU A 22 -18.26 -5.02 3.07
N VAL A 23 -17.20 -5.06 2.24
CA VAL A 23 -16.80 -6.26 1.49
C VAL A 23 -15.73 -7.03 2.25
N GLU A 24 -14.59 -6.39 2.51
CA GLU A 24 -13.43 -7.01 3.13
C GLU A 24 -12.70 -5.98 4.00
N ALA A 25 -12.93 -6.07 5.30
CA ALA A 25 -12.29 -5.19 6.28
C ALA A 25 -10.87 -5.70 6.56
N ILE A 26 -9.86 -4.98 6.08
CA ILE A 26 -8.46 -5.26 6.36
C ILE A 26 -7.82 -4.13 7.18
N THR A 27 -7.02 -4.49 8.18
CA THR A 27 -6.29 -3.51 8.99
C THR A 27 -4.94 -3.17 8.36
N TRP A 28 -4.43 -1.96 8.60
CA TRP A 28 -3.08 -1.58 8.18
C TRP A 28 -1.98 -2.49 8.74
N GLY A 29 -2.16 -3.02 9.96
CA GLY A 29 -1.24 -3.98 10.55
C GLY A 29 -1.15 -5.27 9.73
N GLU A 30 -2.29 -5.75 9.23
CA GLU A 30 -2.37 -6.93 8.38
C GLU A 30 -1.77 -6.69 6.99
N ILE A 31 -2.09 -5.56 6.36
CA ILE A 31 -1.48 -5.15 5.07
C ILE A 31 0.05 -5.15 5.17
N ILE A 32 0.61 -4.56 6.24
CA ILE A 32 2.06 -4.51 6.41
C ILE A 32 2.64 -5.90 6.73
N SER A 33 1.97 -6.72 7.52
CA SER A 33 2.42 -8.09 7.81
C SER A 33 2.53 -8.93 6.53
N ARG A 34 1.44 -8.97 5.74
CA ARG A 34 1.38 -9.69 4.46
C ARG A 34 2.38 -9.11 3.45
N GLY A 35 2.42 -7.78 3.32
CA GLY A 35 3.36 -7.08 2.45
C GLY A 35 4.83 -7.36 2.78
N LYS A 36 5.19 -7.43 4.07
CA LYS A 36 6.55 -7.80 4.50
C LYS A 36 6.92 -9.21 4.03
N GLN A 37 6.05 -10.18 4.21
CA GLN A 37 6.31 -11.56 3.76
C GLN A 37 6.57 -11.60 2.25
N LEU A 38 5.78 -10.87 1.46
CA LEU A 38 5.96 -10.76 0.02
C LEU A 38 7.25 -10.01 -0.34
N ILE A 39 7.63 -8.96 0.38
CA ILE A 39 8.91 -8.25 0.17
C ILE A 39 10.11 -9.17 0.44
N TYR A 40 10.04 -10.08 1.41
CA TYR A 40 11.09 -11.10 1.61
C TYR A 40 11.13 -12.15 0.49
N GLN A 41 9.98 -12.48 -0.12
CA GLN A 41 9.91 -13.41 -1.26
C GLN A 41 10.33 -12.76 -2.59
N TYR A 42 10.00 -11.48 -2.76
CA TYR A 42 10.24 -10.66 -3.95
C TYR A 42 11.08 -9.42 -3.60
N PRO A 43 12.33 -9.64 -3.18
CA PRO A 43 13.16 -8.58 -2.65
C PRO A 43 13.62 -7.57 -3.69
N LEU A 44 13.75 -6.32 -3.26
CA LEU A 44 14.42 -5.19 -3.91
C LEU A 44 15.95 -5.34 -3.89
N GLU A 45 16.64 -4.90 -4.94
CA GLU A 45 18.12 -4.92 -5.02
C GLU A 45 18.76 -3.84 -4.14
N ALA A 46 18.13 -2.66 -4.06
CA ALA A 46 18.67 -1.51 -3.37
C ALA A 46 18.05 -1.33 -1.98
N GLY A 47 18.63 -1.95 -0.96
CA GLY A 47 18.28 -1.70 0.44
C GLY A 47 19.53 -1.62 1.32
N LEU A 48 19.79 -0.46 1.93
CA LEU A 48 20.81 -0.33 2.98
C LEU A 48 20.40 -1.14 4.23
N TRP A 49 19.10 -1.21 4.49
CA TRP A 49 18.46 -2.07 5.48
C TRP A 49 17.14 -2.60 4.91
N TYR A 50 16.78 -3.85 5.24
CA TYR A 50 15.46 -4.38 4.90
C TYR A 50 14.38 -3.83 5.84
N PRO A 51 13.16 -3.57 5.34
CA PRO A 51 12.13 -2.88 6.12
C PRO A 51 11.59 -3.76 7.25
N ASN A 52 12.17 -3.61 8.45
CA ASN A 52 11.57 -4.10 9.68
C ASN A 52 10.64 -3.06 10.35
N GLY A 53 10.22 -2.03 9.61
CA GLY A 53 9.34 -0.97 10.12
C GLY A 53 8.00 -1.52 10.63
N GLN A 54 7.57 -1.09 11.81
CA GLN A 54 6.28 -1.47 12.39
C GLN A 54 5.38 -0.24 12.48
N ILE A 55 4.09 -0.43 12.22
CA ILE A 55 3.08 0.58 12.55
C ILE A 55 2.91 0.60 14.06
N ARG A 56 2.73 1.78 14.64
CA ARG A 56 2.49 1.95 16.07
C ARG A 56 1.29 2.88 16.27
N SER A 57 0.43 2.52 17.20
CA SER A 57 -0.75 3.33 17.56
C SER A 57 -0.39 4.51 18.46
N ASN A 58 0.72 4.42 19.21
CA ASN A 58 1.18 5.48 20.11
C ASN A 58 2.21 6.38 19.40
N ARG A 59 1.85 7.66 19.27
CA ARG A 59 2.66 8.71 18.63
C ARG A 59 4.02 8.89 19.31
N PHE A 60 4.08 8.87 20.64
CA PHE A 60 5.35 9.02 21.39
C PHE A 60 6.34 7.91 21.02
N TRP A 61 5.89 6.66 21.12
CA TRP A 61 6.73 5.50 20.76
C TRP A 61 7.08 5.51 19.27
N HIS A 62 6.17 5.93 18.39
CA HIS A 62 6.47 6.09 16.97
C HIS A 62 7.66 7.02 16.74
N TYR A 63 7.63 8.25 17.29
CA TYR A 63 8.74 9.20 17.13
C TYR A 63 10.03 8.72 17.80
N PHE A 64 9.93 8.09 18.98
CA PHE A 64 11.09 7.50 19.64
C PHE A 64 11.82 6.53 18.70
N PHE A 65 11.12 5.54 18.15
CA PHE A 65 11.74 4.58 17.22
C PHE A 65 12.23 5.27 15.93
N VAL A 66 11.47 6.19 15.35
CA VAL A 66 11.91 6.93 14.15
C VAL A 66 13.23 7.67 14.38
N ILE A 67 13.39 8.35 15.53
CA ILE A 67 14.62 9.07 15.85
C ILE A 67 15.80 8.08 15.94
N PHE A 68 15.65 6.99 16.70
CA PHE A 68 16.76 6.08 16.97
C PHE A 68 17.08 5.12 15.81
N THR A 69 16.10 4.73 15.00
CA THR A 69 16.29 3.72 13.94
C THR A 69 16.33 4.30 12.53
N GLN A 70 15.91 5.55 12.32
CA GLN A 70 15.88 6.17 10.98
C GLN A 70 16.73 7.44 10.93
N ILE A 71 16.48 8.40 11.85
CA ILE A 71 17.11 9.73 11.79
C ILE A 71 18.58 9.67 12.24
N LEU A 72 18.85 9.19 13.47
CA LEU A 72 20.22 9.12 13.99
C LEU A 72 21.15 8.29 13.09
N PRO A 73 20.76 7.08 12.63
CA PRO A 73 21.59 6.34 11.67
C PRO A 73 21.81 7.07 10.35
N ALA A 74 20.81 7.81 9.84
CA ALA A 74 20.96 8.56 8.61
C ALA A 74 22.00 9.68 8.72
N TYR A 75 21.98 10.44 9.82
CA TYR A 75 22.98 11.46 10.08
C TYR A 75 24.37 10.87 10.31
N LEU A 76 24.46 9.73 11.00
CA LEU A 76 25.74 9.03 11.22
C LEU A 76 26.37 8.58 9.89
N VAL A 77 25.59 7.94 9.02
CA VAL A 77 26.07 7.48 7.70
C VAL A 77 26.49 8.67 6.84
N ASP A 78 25.66 9.71 6.73
CA ASP A 78 26.01 10.90 5.96
C ASP A 78 27.26 11.61 6.55
N PHE A 79 27.43 11.62 7.88
CA PHE A 79 28.63 12.15 8.52
C PHE A 79 29.89 11.36 8.13
N ILE A 80 29.83 10.03 8.15
CA ILE A 80 30.92 9.17 7.68
C ILE A 80 31.23 9.43 6.21
N MET A 81 30.21 9.60 5.36
CA MET A 81 30.39 9.93 3.95
C MET A 81 31.13 11.27 3.78
N VAL A 82 30.81 12.29 4.58
CA VAL A 82 31.56 13.56 4.57
C VAL A 82 33.03 13.36 4.93
N LEU A 83 33.34 12.55 5.96
CA LEU A 83 34.72 12.25 6.35
C LEU A 83 35.52 11.57 5.22
N ILE A 84 34.87 10.71 4.45
CA ILE A 84 35.47 10.00 3.30
C ILE A 84 35.38 10.84 2.01
N ARG A 85 34.91 12.10 2.08
CA ARG A 85 34.70 13.02 0.94
C ARG A 85 33.74 12.46 -0.12
N GLN A 86 32.78 11.64 0.30
CA GLN A 86 31.70 11.10 -0.50
C GLN A 86 30.45 11.98 -0.42
N LYS A 87 29.57 11.88 -1.43
CA LYS A 87 28.33 12.66 -1.50
C LYS A 87 27.26 12.11 -0.56
N THR A 88 26.76 12.93 0.36
CA THR A 88 25.67 12.58 1.28
C THR A 88 24.32 12.46 0.56
N PHE A 89 23.48 11.56 1.04
CA PHE A 89 22.15 11.36 0.45
C PHE A 89 21.09 10.91 1.45
N LEU A 90 21.48 10.26 2.55
CA LEU A 90 20.55 9.51 3.37
C LEU A 90 19.61 10.43 4.17
N VAL A 91 20.11 11.55 4.70
CA VAL A 91 19.27 12.57 5.36
C VAL A 91 18.26 13.18 4.38
N ARG A 92 18.67 13.42 3.13
CA ARG A 92 17.75 13.93 2.09
C ARG A 92 16.64 12.93 1.76
N VAL A 93 16.96 11.64 1.74
CA VAL A 93 15.97 10.57 1.56
C VAL A 93 15.03 10.52 2.76
N GLN A 94 15.54 10.56 4.00
CA GLN A 94 14.72 10.56 5.20
C GLN A 94 13.75 11.76 5.26
N ASN A 95 14.20 12.95 4.87
CA ASN A 95 13.31 14.12 4.80
C ASN A 95 12.15 13.93 3.81
N ARG A 96 12.39 13.28 2.67
CA ARG A 96 11.32 12.96 1.70
C ARG A 96 10.34 11.94 2.28
N ILE A 97 10.85 10.92 2.96
CA ILE A 97 10.02 9.92 3.65
C ILE A 97 9.17 10.60 4.72
N TRP A 98 9.77 11.46 5.54
CA TRP A 98 9.07 12.19 6.60
C TRP A 98 7.94 13.07 6.06
N LEU A 99 8.20 13.83 4.99
CA LEU A 99 7.17 14.65 4.32
C LEU A 99 6.02 13.78 3.77
N GLY A 100 6.36 12.67 3.11
CA GLY A 100 5.36 11.73 2.59
C GLY A 100 4.50 11.13 3.70
N MET A 101 5.12 10.70 4.79
CA MET A 101 4.42 10.17 5.97
C MET A 101 3.48 11.21 6.58
N HIS A 102 3.93 12.46 6.72
CA HIS A 102 3.10 13.53 7.29
C HIS A 102 1.90 13.87 6.40
N LEU A 103 2.08 13.87 5.07
CA LEU A 103 0.98 14.04 4.11
C LEU A 103 -0.05 12.90 4.18
N LEU A 104 0.42 11.67 4.34
CA LEU A 104 -0.44 10.47 4.39
C LEU A 104 -1.10 10.26 5.76
N GLU A 105 -0.57 10.85 6.83
CA GLU A 105 -1.03 10.65 8.21
C GLU A 105 -2.55 10.87 8.34
N TYR A 106 -3.07 11.94 7.77
CA TYR A 106 -4.51 12.27 7.83
C TYR A 106 -5.40 11.17 7.24
N PHE A 107 -4.99 10.61 6.10
CA PHE A 107 -5.76 9.61 5.37
C PHE A 107 -5.62 8.21 5.96
N THR A 108 -4.44 7.89 6.50
CA THR A 108 -4.09 6.52 6.93
C THR A 108 -4.40 6.24 8.40
N THR A 109 -4.49 7.27 9.25
CA THR A 109 -4.73 7.10 10.70
C THR A 109 -6.19 7.28 11.12
N ARG A 110 -7.05 7.70 10.19
CA ARG A 110 -8.49 7.88 10.43
C ARG A 110 -9.28 6.72 9.85
N ASN A 111 -10.37 6.37 10.51
CA ASN A 111 -11.34 5.42 9.98
C ASN A 111 -12.25 6.15 9.00
N TRP A 112 -12.39 5.57 7.80
CA TRP A 112 -13.24 6.07 6.75
C TRP A 112 -14.37 5.09 6.50
N ASP A 113 -15.57 5.45 6.95
CA ASP A 113 -16.75 4.61 6.79
C ASP A 113 -17.53 5.05 5.55
N PHE A 114 -17.22 4.43 4.41
CA PHE A 114 -17.96 4.63 3.17
C PHE A 114 -19.07 3.58 3.05
N LYS A 115 -20.33 4.03 3.03
CA LYS A 115 -21.50 3.15 2.85
C LYS A 115 -21.63 2.72 1.40
N ASN A 116 -21.61 1.43 1.14
CA ASN A 116 -21.68 0.80 -0.18
C ASN A 116 -22.84 -0.19 -0.33
N LYS A 117 -23.79 -0.27 0.63
CA LYS A 117 -24.99 -1.14 0.59
C LYS A 117 -25.72 -1.18 -0.75
N ARG A 118 -25.93 -0.02 -1.38
CA ARG A 118 -26.63 0.08 -2.68
C ARG A 118 -25.85 -0.62 -3.79
N LEU A 119 -24.52 -0.53 -3.78
CA LEU A 119 -23.67 -1.20 -4.76
C LEU A 119 -23.70 -2.71 -4.58
N LEU A 120 -23.65 -3.19 -3.34
CA LEU A 120 -23.73 -4.62 -3.03
C LEU A 120 -25.08 -5.20 -3.46
N ALA A 121 -26.17 -4.52 -3.12
CA ALA A 121 -27.50 -4.92 -3.57
C ALA A 121 -27.62 -4.91 -5.11
N LEU A 122 -27.03 -3.93 -5.80
CA LEU A 122 -27.00 -3.91 -7.25
C LEU A 122 -26.23 -5.13 -7.80
N HIS A 123 -25.04 -5.40 -7.26
CA HIS A 123 -24.21 -6.53 -7.68
C HIS A 123 -24.95 -7.87 -7.49
N ASP A 124 -25.65 -8.06 -6.39
CA ASP A 124 -26.38 -9.31 -6.12
C ASP A 124 -27.60 -9.52 -7.03
N ASN A 125 -28.19 -8.43 -7.53
CA ASN A 125 -29.41 -8.46 -8.35
C ASN A 125 -29.16 -8.47 -9.87
N ILE A 126 -27.92 -8.28 -10.33
CA ILE A 126 -27.60 -8.35 -11.76
C ILE A 126 -27.31 -9.78 -12.22
N SER A 127 -27.53 -10.04 -13.51
CA SER A 127 -27.28 -11.36 -14.10
C SER A 127 -25.79 -11.70 -14.08
N GLU A 128 -25.44 -12.99 -14.05
CA GLU A 128 -24.03 -13.43 -14.11
C GLU A 128 -23.31 -12.93 -15.38
N LYS A 129 -24.04 -12.81 -16.50
CA LYS A 129 -23.50 -12.23 -17.73
C LYS A 129 -23.13 -10.75 -17.54
N ASP A 130 -23.97 -10.00 -16.84
CA ASP A 130 -23.73 -8.59 -16.57
C ASP A 130 -22.63 -8.40 -15.53
N LYS A 131 -22.51 -9.29 -14.52
CA LYS A 131 -21.38 -9.29 -13.57
C LYS A 131 -20.04 -9.46 -14.28
N GLN A 132 -19.98 -10.36 -15.26
CA GLN A 132 -18.77 -10.58 -16.06
C GLN A 132 -18.45 -9.40 -16.98
N THR A 133 -19.48 -8.71 -17.49
CA THR A 133 -19.31 -7.56 -18.39
C THR A 133 -18.94 -6.29 -17.63
N PHE A 134 -19.57 -6.07 -16.48
CA PHE A 134 -19.44 -4.90 -15.61
C PHE A 134 -18.82 -5.30 -14.27
N TYR A 135 -17.63 -5.90 -14.34
CA TYR A 135 -16.93 -6.40 -13.16
C TYR A 135 -16.63 -5.28 -12.15
N ILE A 136 -17.01 -5.50 -10.89
CA ILE A 136 -16.73 -4.59 -9.78
C ILE A 136 -15.50 -5.12 -9.05
N ALA A 137 -14.35 -4.52 -9.36
CA ALA A 137 -13.03 -4.96 -8.88
C ALA A 137 -12.80 -4.87 -7.37
N ASN A 138 -13.79 -4.50 -6.57
CA ASN A 138 -13.64 -4.31 -5.13
C ASN A 138 -14.39 -5.37 -4.31
N ILE A 139 -15.10 -6.30 -4.96
CA ILE A 139 -15.92 -7.33 -4.32
C ILE A 139 -15.16 -8.66 -4.21
N ASP A 140 -14.54 -9.12 -5.31
CA ASP A 140 -13.84 -10.40 -5.38
C ASP A 140 -12.32 -10.20 -5.56
N VAL A 141 -11.66 -9.58 -4.58
CA VAL A 141 -10.20 -9.34 -4.64
C VAL A 141 -9.47 -10.31 -3.73
N ASN A 142 -8.54 -11.08 -4.30
CA ASN A 142 -7.55 -11.75 -3.47
C ASN A 142 -6.48 -10.73 -3.04
N ILE A 143 -6.50 -10.34 -1.77
CA ILE A 143 -5.56 -9.35 -1.21
C ILE A 143 -4.10 -9.75 -1.41
N ASP A 144 -3.75 -11.04 -1.28
CA ASP A 144 -2.37 -11.49 -1.40
C ASP A 144 -1.85 -11.36 -2.83
N ASP A 145 -2.67 -11.74 -3.82
CA ASP A 145 -2.33 -11.56 -5.24
C ASP A 145 -2.30 -10.08 -5.63
N TYR A 146 -3.18 -9.27 -5.06
CA TYR A 146 -3.18 -7.82 -5.25
C TYR A 146 -1.89 -7.18 -4.72
N LEU A 147 -1.52 -7.48 -3.46
CA LEU A 147 -0.28 -6.99 -2.84
C LEU A 147 0.96 -7.46 -3.60
N LYS A 148 0.98 -8.72 -4.04
CA LYS A 148 2.06 -9.27 -4.87
C LYS A 148 2.21 -8.49 -6.18
N THR A 149 1.09 -8.22 -6.85
CA THR A 149 1.07 -7.44 -8.10
C THR A 149 1.59 -6.03 -7.87
N ILE A 150 1.20 -5.37 -6.77
CA ILE A 150 1.73 -4.05 -6.40
C ILE A 150 3.24 -4.10 -6.18
N ILE A 151 3.75 -5.08 -5.43
CA ILE A 151 5.18 -5.17 -5.10
C ILE A 151 6.02 -5.42 -6.36
N LEU A 152 5.58 -6.33 -7.23
CA LEU A 152 6.26 -6.60 -8.50
C LEU A 152 6.17 -5.40 -9.45
N GLY A 153 5.02 -4.73 -9.50
CA GLY A 153 4.83 -3.52 -10.28
C GLY A 153 5.71 -2.37 -9.81
N ALA A 154 5.77 -2.12 -8.50
CA ALA A 154 6.65 -1.10 -7.92
C ALA A 154 8.12 -1.40 -8.23
N ARG A 155 8.54 -2.66 -8.13
CA ARG A 155 9.87 -3.11 -8.52
C ARG A 155 10.19 -2.78 -9.98
N GLN A 156 9.35 -3.20 -10.91
CA GLN A 156 9.62 -3.07 -12.34
C GLN A 156 9.46 -1.63 -12.85
N TYR A 157 8.44 -0.92 -12.40
CA TYR A 157 8.05 0.36 -13.00
C TYR A 157 8.50 1.57 -12.18
N CYS A 158 8.44 1.52 -10.85
CA CYS A 158 8.88 2.63 -10.01
C CYS A 158 10.39 2.60 -9.76
N LEU A 159 10.93 1.42 -9.43
CA LEU A 159 12.35 1.24 -9.12
C LEU A 159 13.18 0.86 -10.34
N LYS A 160 12.54 0.51 -11.46
CA LYS A 160 13.18 0.12 -12.71
C LYS A 160 14.10 -1.10 -12.54
N GLU A 161 13.76 -1.99 -11.62
CA GLU A 161 14.49 -3.23 -11.35
C GLU A 161 13.82 -4.39 -12.10
N PRO A 162 14.47 -5.01 -13.11
CA PRO A 162 13.86 -6.12 -13.83
C PRO A 162 13.74 -7.37 -12.95
N LEU A 163 12.77 -8.23 -13.26
CA LEU A 163 12.55 -9.48 -12.49
C LEU A 163 13.73 -10.46 -12.59
N THR A 164 14.55 -10.33 -13.63
CA THR A 164 15.77 -11.11 -13.82
C THR A 164 16.79 -10.90 -12.70
N THR A 165 16.73 -9.80 -11.94
CA THR A 165 17.64 -9.54 -10.82
C THR A 165 17.14 -10.09 -9.47
N LEU A 166 15.93 -10.67 -9.42
CA LEU A 166 15.40 -11.29 -8.19
C LEU A 166 16.30 -12.38 -7.58
N PRO A 167 16.94 -13.30 -8.35
CA PRO A 167 17.83 -14.30 -7.77
C PRO A 167 19.02 -13.67 -7.02
N LYS A 168 19.55 -12.55 -7.53
CA LYS A 168 20.64 -11.80 -6.89
C LYS A 168 20.15 -11.11 -5.62
N ALA A 169 19.02 -10.41 -5.68
CA ALA A 169 18.43 -9.75 -4.51
C ALA A 169 18.11 -10.75 -3.38
N ARG A 170 17.61 -11.95 -3.70
CA ARG A 170 17.38 -13.03 -2.73
C ARG A 170 18.64 -13.54 -2.06
N ARG A 171 19.79 -13.51 -2.73
CA ARG A 171 21.08 -13.89 -2.12
C ARG A 171 21.57 -12.83 -1.15
N GLN A 172 21.33 -11.55 -1.44
CA GLN A 172 21.78 -10.43 -0.60
C GLN A 172 21.07 -10.35 0.76
N ILE A 173 19.86 -10.87 0.89
CA ILE A 173 19.07 -10.81 2.14
C ILE A 173 19.32 -11.99 3.07
N LYS A 174 19.84 -13.09 2.52
CA LYS A 174 20.25 -14.25 3.32
C LYS A 174 21.63 -14.05 3.98
N LEU A 175 22.34 -12.99 3.60
CA LEU A 175 23.60 -12.54 4.20
C LEU A 175 23.30 -11.54 5.31
#